data_AF-A0A3N5L0I4-F1
#
_entry.id   AF-A0A3N5L0I4-F1
#
_cell.length_a   1.000
_cell.length_b   1.000
_cell.length_c   1.000
_cell.angle_alpha   90.00
_cell.angle_beta   90.00
_cell.angle_gamma   90.00
#
_symmetry.space_group_name_H-M   'P 1'
#
loop_
_entity.id
_entity.type
_entity.pdbx_description
1 polymer ?
#
loop_
_entity_poly.entity_id
_entity_poly.type
_entity_poly.pdbx_seq_one_letter_code
_entity_poly.pdbx_strand_id
1 'polypeptide(L)' 'MGYYEQNHDAFLEGLKNFLRIPSISTLPENKPDIRRAAEFVLAELQGAGLQNAGLIEGQGNPLVYAEWLGAPGKPT' A
#
# COMPACT_ATOMS: atom_id res chain seq x y z
N MET A 1 -12.79 -11.71 21.93
CA MET A 1 -11.62 -11.29 21.15
C MET A 1 -12.06 -10.28 20.11
N GLY A 2 -11.38 -9.13 20.04
CA GLY A 2 -11.66 -8.09 19.04
C GLY A 2 -11.28 -8.52 17.62
N TYR A 3 -11.75 -7.81 16.60
CA TYR A 3 -11.41 -8.11 15.19
C TYR A 3 -9.89 -8.13 14.95
N TYR A 4 -9.16 -7.18 15.57
CA TYR A 4 -7.70 -7.12 15.47
C TYR A 4 -7.02 -8.38 16.02
N GLU A 5 -7.38 -8.82 17.22
CA GLU A 5 -6.77 -10.00 17.87
C GLU A 5 -6.99 -11.27 17.04
N GLN A 6 -8.15 -11.41 16.39
CA GLN A 6 -8.47 -12.56 15.54
C GLN A 6 -7.66 -12.57 14.24
N ASN A 7 -7.22 -11.41 13.76
CA ASN A 7 -6.53 -11.25 12.47
C ASN A 7 -5.05 -10.86 12.62
N HIS A 8 -4.53 -10.78 13.85
CA HIS A 8 -3.19 -10.30 14.17
C HIS A 8 -2.11 -10.98 13.32
N ASP A 9 -2.13 -12.30 13.24
CA ASP A 9 -1.09 -13.06 12.54
C ASP A 9 -1.14 -12.82 11.02
N ALA A 10 -2.33 -12.66 10.45
CA ALA A 10 -2.49 -12.33 9.04
C ALA A 10 -1.95 -10.92 8.74
N PHE A 11 -2.23 -9.94 9.60
CA PHE A 11 -1.67 -8.59 9.46
C PHE A 11 -0.15 -8.57 9.60
N LEU A 12 0.37 -9.35 10.55
CA LEU A 12 1.82 -9.46 10.75
C LEU A 12 2.51 -10.10 9.54
N GLU A 13 1.93 -11.14 8.94
CA GLU A 13 2.44 -11.72 7.70
C GLU A 13 2.33 -10.76 6.51
N GLY A 14 1.26 -9.97 6.42
CA GLY A 14 1.13 -8.90 5.43
C GLY A 14 2.28 -7.89 5.53
N LEU A 15 2.58 -7.41 6.74
CA LEU A 15 3.72 -6.52 6.99
C LEU A 15 5.05 -7.17 6.62
N LYS A 16 5.29 -8.43 7.00
CA LYS A 16 6.52 -9.15 6.64
C LYS A 16 6.66 -9.30 5.12
N ASN A 17 5.57 -9.54 4.40
CA ASN A 17 5.58 -9.62 2.94
C ASN A 17 5.96 -8.28 2.30
N PHE A 18 5.43 -7.18 2.83
CA PHE A 18 5.81 -5.85 2.36
C PHE A 18 7.28 -5.54 2.62
N LEU A 19 7.78 -5.82 3.83
CA LEU A 19 9.18 -5.57 4.22
C LEU A 19 10.21 -6.41 3.45
N ARG A 20 9.81 -7.53 2.84
CA ARG A 20 10.69 -8.36 1.99
C ARG A 20 10.98 -7.73 0.64
N ILE A 21 10.26 -6.68 0.23
CA ILE A 21 10.51 -5.96 -1.01
C ILE A 21 11.68 -4.98 -0.76
N PRO A 22 12.84 -5.13 -1.43
CA PRO A 22 14.01 -4.29 -1.16
C PRO A 22 13.91 -2.95 -1.90
N SER A 23 12.86 -2.17 -1.63
CA SER A 23 12.58 -0.89 -2.29
C SER A 23 13.47 0.26 -1.78
N ILE A 24 14.78 0.17 -2.01
CA ILE A 24 15.79 1.13 -1.53
C ILE A 24 15.96 2.27 -2.55
N SER A 25 15.46 3.46 -2.24
CA SER A 25 15.41 4.58 -3.21
C SER A 25 16.74 5.22 -3.57
N THR A 26 17.77 5.05 -2.75
CA THR A 26 19.13 5.58 -3.00
C THR A 26 19.94 4.68 -3.93
N LEU A 27 19.48 3.45 -4.20
CA LEU A 27 20.14 2.48 -5.06
C LEU A 27 19.38 2.37 -6.40
N PRO A 28 19.96 2.85 -7.53
CA PRO A 28 19.29 2.84 -8.82
C PRO A 28 18.84 1.45 -9.30
N GLU A 29 19.56 0.39 -8.91
CA GLU A 29 19.25 -1.01 -9.21
C GLU A 29 17.92 -1.48 -8.60
N ASN A 30 17.46 -0.84 -7.51
CA ASN A 30 16.20 -1.18 -6.85
C ASN A 30 14.98 -0.46 -7.43
N LYS A 31 15.11 0.28 -8.54
CA LYS A 31 13.95 0.89 -9.24
C LYS A 31 12.79 -0.09 -9.50
N PRO A 32 13.03 -1.34 -9.96
CA PRO A 32 11.96 -2.33 -10.11
C PRO A 32 11.28 -2.69 -8.79
N ASP A 33 12.05 -2.78 -7.69
CA ASP A 33 11.53 -3.10 -6.35
C ASP A 33 10.67 -1.97 -5.79
N ILE A 34 11.01 -0.71 -6.07
CA ILE A 34 10.19 0.44 -5.71
C ILE A 34 8.82 0.37 -6.39
N ARG A 35 8.80 0.03 -7.69
CA ARG A 35 7.53 -0.19 -8.40
C ARG A 35 6.74 -1.35 -7.80
N ARG A 36 7.41 -2.48 -7.52
CA ARG A 36 6.79 -3.63 -6.86
C ARG A 36 6.19 -3.27 -5.49
N ALA A 37 6.87 -2.44 -4.71
CA ALA A 37 6.35 -1.95 -3.42
C ALA A 37 5.10 -1.07 -3.61
N ALA A 38 5.10 -0.18 -4.61
CA ALA A 38 3.95 0.66 -4.91
C ALA A 38 2.74 -0.18 -5.38
N GLU A 39 2.97 -1.18 -6.23
CA GLU A 39 1.93 -2.12 -6.70
C GLU A 39 1.40 -2.99 -5.55
N PHE A 40 2.26 -3.43 -4.64
CA PHE A 40 1.84 -4.15 -3.43
C PHE A 40 0.89 -3.30 -2.58
N VAL A 41 1.27 -2.05 -2.29
CA VAL A 41 0.43 -1.14 -1.49
C VAL A 41 -0.88 -0.84 -2.21
N LEU A 42 -0.85 -0.63 -3.53
CA LEU A 42 -2.06 -0.44 -4.32
C LEU A 42 -3.02 -1.63 -4.18
N ALA A 43 -2.51 -2.86 -4.29
CA ALA A 43 -3.32 -4.07 -4.14
C ALA A 43 -3.91 -4.21 -2.73
N GLU A 44 -3.13 -3.91 -1.68
CA GLU A 44 -3.63 -3.93 -0.30
C GLU A 44 -4.75 -2.89 -0.07
N LEU A 45 -4.60 -1.67 -0.60
CA LEU A 45 -5.62 -0.62 -0.49
C LEU A 45 -6.90 -1.01 -1.23
N GLN A 46 -6.78 -1.61 -2.43
CA GLN A 46 -7.92 -2.15 -3.18
C GLN A 46 -8.61 -3.29 -2.42
N GLY A 47 -7.83 -4.22 -1.84
CA GLY A 47 -8.34 -5.32 -1.04
C GLY A 47 -9.05 -4.86 0.25
N ALA A 48 -8.61 -3.74 0.82
CA ALA A 48 -9.26 -3.08 1.95
C ALA A 48 -10.54 -2.31 1.58
N GLY A 49 -10.87 -2.20 0.29
CA GLY A 49 -12.08 -1.55 -0.20
C GLY A 49 -11.96 -0.03 -0.41
N LEU A 50 -10.74 0.51 -0.48
CA LEU A 50 -10.55 1.89 -0.93
C LEU A 50 -10.89 2.03 -2.43
N GLN A 51 -11.30 3.23 -2.79
CA GLN A 51 -11.78 3.63 -4.11
C GLN A 51 -10.76 4.54 -4.80
N ASN A 52 -10.94 4.75 -6.11
CA ASN A 52 -10.07 5.57 -6.96
C ASN A 52 -8.58 5.27 -6.77
N ALA A 53 -8.27 3.99 -6.50
CA ALA A 53 -6.93 3.56 -6.17
C ALA A 53 -6.09 3.37 -7.44
N GLY A 54 -4.89 3.97 -7.49
CA GLY A 54 -4.00 3.87 -8.64
C GLY A 54 -2.58 4.36 -8.38
N LEU A 55 -1.70 4.09 -9.35
CA LEU A 55 -0.36 4.67 -9.40
C LEU A 55 -0.41 6.01 -10.13
N ILE A 56 0.25 7.02 -9.59
CA ILE A 56 0.50 8.29 -10.28
C ILE A 56 1.96 8.29 -10.70
N GLU A 57 2.16 8.29 -12.02
CA GLU A 57 3.48 8.32 -12.66
C GLU A 57 3.99 9.77 -12.78
N GLY A 58 5.30 9.95 -12.76
CA GLY A 58 5.93 11.27 -12.85
C GLY A 58 7.46 11.20 -12.94
N GLN A 59 8.13 12.30 -12.62
CA GLN A 59 9.59 12.26 -12.46
C GLN A 59 9.94 11.65 -11.10
N GLY A 60 10.47 10.43 -11.11
CA GLY A 60 10.93 9.73 -9.92
C GLY A 60 10.13 8.46 -9.63
N ASN A 61 9.94 8.17 -8.34
CA ASN A 61 9.24 6.98 -7.87
C ASN A 61 7.72 7.17 -8.01
N PRO A 62 6.96 6.11 -8.32
CA PRO A 62 5.51 6.19 -8.42
C PRO A 62 4.88 6.56 -7.07
N LEU A 63 3.84 7.38 -7.10
CA LEU A 63 2.98 7.61 -5.94
C LEU A 63 1.83 6.62 -5.97
N VAL A 64 1.38 6.17 -4.80
CA VAL A 64 0.13 5.40 -4.67
C VAL A 64 -0.94 6.33 -4.12
N TYR A 65 -2.05 6.44 -4.82
CA TYR A 65 -3.23 7.17 -4.37
C TYR A 65 -4.39 6.19 -4.19
N ALA A 66 -5.19 6.39 -3.15
CA ALA A 66 -6.48 5.73 -2.94
C ALA A 66 -7.27 6.55 -1.92
N GLU A 67 -8.59 6.45 -1.94
CA GLU A 67 -9.46 7.20 -1.03
C GLU A 67 -10.65 6.39 -0.56
N TRP A 68 -11.23 6.80 0.57
CA TRP A 68 -12.55 6.34 0.97
C TRP A 68 -13.35 7.56 1.41
N LEU A 69 -14.37 7.92 0.63
CA LEU A 69 -15.22 9.10 0.88
C LEU A 69 -16.60 8.72 1.43
N GLY A 70 -16.73 7.49 1.98
CA GLY A 70 -17.99 6.89 2.42
C GLY A 70 -18.60 7.47 3.70
N ALA A 71 -18.21 8.68 4.09
CA ALA A 71 -18.78 9.40 5.23
C ALA A 71 -19.06 10.88 4.87
N PRO A 72 -20.21 11.16 4.22
CA PRO A 72 -20.59 12.52 3.85
C PRO A 72 -20.60 13.48 5.06
N GLY A 73 -20.00 14.66 4.89
CA GLY A 73 -19.92 15.68 5.93
C GLY A 73 -18.89 15.41 7.05
N LYS A 74 -18.04 14.40 6.90
CA LYS A 74 -16.88 14.16 7.77
C LYS A 74 -15.58 14.65 7.11
N PRO A 75 -14.55 14.98 7.91
CA PRO A 75 -13.23 15.29 7.36
C PRO A 75 -12.66 14.12 6.56
N THR A 76 -11.94 14.49 5.52
CA THR A 76 -11.06 13.64 4.71
C THR A 76 -9.64 13.79 5.17
#